data_AF-A0AAD7BYG4-F1
#
_entry.id   AF-A0AAD7BYG4-F1
#
_cell.length_a   1.000
_cell.length_b   1.000
_cell.length_c   1.000
_cell.angle_alpha   90.00
_cell.angle_beta   90.00
_cell.angle_gamma   90.00
#
_symmetry.space_group_name_H-M   'P 1'
#
loop_
_entity.id
_entity.type
_entity.pdbx_description
1 polymer ?
#
loop_
_entity_poly.entity_id
_entity_poly.type
_entity_poly.pdbx_seq_one_letter_code
_entity_poly.pdbx_strand_id
1 'polypeptide(L)'
;ALGVSTAFSLTANPLTSAIVGGQTTITWTSTSSDPVFSIELTHPSFNNDFAIANNVDPTKNSLTVLIPEVPPEDGYTLQFVNITNINQIFSTSSSFSI
;
A
#
# COMPACT_ATOMS: atom_id res chain seq x y z
N ALA A 1 -17.49 -19.90 21.27
CA ALA A 1 -16.25 -19.18 20.92
C ALA A 1 -16.64 -18.01 20.04
N LEU A 2 -16.61 -16.78 20.58
CA LEU A 2 -16.89 -15.59 19.78
C LEU A 2 -15.60 -15.23 19.04
N GLY A 3 -15.56 -15.51 17.73
CA GLY A 3 -14.47 -15.07 16.87
C GLY A 3 -14.52 -13.56 16.78
N VAL A 4 -13.62 -12.88 17.48
CA VAL A 4 -13.36 -11.45 17.24
C VAL A 4 -12.70 -11.39 15.86
N SER A 5 -13.46 -10.98 14.84
CA SER A 5 -12.86 -10.44 13.63
C SER A 5 -12.15 -9.17 14.06
N THR A 6 -10.82 -9.21 14.19
CA THR A 6 -10.03 -8.00 14.33
C THR A 6 -10.09 -7.28 13.00
N ALA A 7 -11.10 -6.42 12.81
CA ALA A 7 -11.09 -5.47 11.72
C ALA A 7 -9.86 -4.58 11.91
N PHE A 8 -8.90 -4.68 10.98
CA PHE A 8 -7.73 -3.81 10.96
C PHE A 8 -8.18 -2.37 10.77
N SER A 9 -7.50 -1.43 11.42
CA SER A 9 -7.79 0.01 11.32
C SER A 9 -6.86 0.72 10.33
N LEU A 10 -5.94 -0.04 9.72
CA LEU A 10 -5.00 0.45 8.73
C LEU A 10 -5.74 1.09 7.55
N THR A 11 -5.50 2.39 7.34
CA THR A 11 -6.12 3.15 6.24
C THR A 11 -5.03 3.87 5.45
N ALA A 12 -4.92 3.56 4.16
CA ALA A 12 -4.05 4.29 3.25
C ALA A 12 -4.59 5.71 3.05
N ASN A 13 -3.75 6.72 3.25
CA ASN A 13 -4.15 8.09 2.97
C ASN A 13 -4.07 8.36 1.46
N PRO A 14 -4.89 9.29 0.93
CA PRO A 14 -4.83 9.63 -0.49
C PRO A 14 -3.45 10.13 -0.92
N LEU A 15 -2.98 9.60 -2.05
CA LEU A 15 -1.86 10.12 -2.82
C LEU A 15 -2.45 10.75 -4.09
N THR A 16 -1.97 11.93 -4.50
CA THR A 16 -2.50 12.60 -5.71
C THR A 16 -1.67 12.30 -6.95
N SER A 17 -0.36 12.17 -6.80
CA SER A 17 0.55 11.84 -7.89
C SER A 17 1.86 11.23 -7.38
N ALA A 18 2.51 10.45 -8.23
CA ALA A 18 3.90 10.03 -8.06
C ALA A 18 4.70 10.33 -9.33
N ILE A 19 6.02 10.20 -9.29
CA ILE A 19 6.88 10.37 -10.46
C ILE A 19 7.64 9.07 -10.67
N VAL A 20 7.62 8.53 -11.89
CA VAL A 20 8.41 7.35 -12.27
C VAL A 20 9.88 7.55 -11.92
N GLY A 21 10.49 6.56 -11.24
CA GLY A 21 11.87 6.66 -10.77
C GLY A 21 12.11 7.73 -9.70
N GLY A 22 11.05 8.39 -9.23
CA GLY A 22 11.09 9.40 -8.19
C GLY A 22 10.85 8.83 -6.80
N GLN A 23 11.23 9.61 -5.78
CA GLN A 23 10.87 9.29 -4.40
C GLN A 23 9.47 9.82 -4.08
N THR A 24 8.65 8.97 -3.46
CA THR A 24 7.29 9.30 -3.05
C THR A 24 7.09 8.91 -1.59
N THR A 25 6.53 9.85 -0.80
CA THR A 25 6.15 9.59 0.58
C THR A 25 4.73 9.06 0.63
N ILE A 26 4.59 7.80 1.02
CA ILE A 26 3.32 7.13 1.27
C ILE A 26 2.97 7.33 2.74
N THR A 27 1.71 7.65 3.04
CA THR A 27 1.23 7.82 4.42
C THR A 27 -0.02 7.01 4.67
N TRP A 28 -0.25 6.65 5.93
CA TRP A 28 -1.40 5.88 6.37
C TRP A 28 -1.75 6.22 7.81
N THR A 29 -2.96 5.87 8.25
CA THR A 29 -3.34 5.84 9.67
C THR A 29 -3.36 4.41 10.17
N SER A 30 -2.89 4.18 11.39
CA SER A 30 -2.85 2.86 12.00
C SER A 30 -3.07 2.92 13.52
N THR A 31 -3.20 1.74 14.10
CA THR A 31 -3.18 1.46 15.54
C THR A 31 -2.03 0.52 15.86
N SER A 32 -1.62 0.44 17.14
CA SER A 32 -0.57 -0.48 17.58
C SER A 32 -0.94 -1.96 17.46
N SER A 33 -2.22 -2.28 17.20
CA SER A 33 -2.70 -3.64 16.94
C SER A 33 -2.70 -4.02 15.46
N ASP A 34 -2.44 -3.09 14.54
CA ASP A 34 -2.34 -3.42 13.12
C ASP A 34 -1.08 -4.26 12.87
N PRO A 35 -1.13 -5.24 11.95
CA PRO A 35 0.00 -6.11 11.66
C PRO A 35 1.03 -5.39 10.78
N VAL A 36 2.25 -5.92 10.77
CA VAL A 36 3.25 -5.59 9.76
C VAL A 36 2.71 -5.97 8.37
N PHE A 37 2.95 -5.11 7.38
CA PHE A 37 2.42 -5.25 6.03
C PHE A 37 3.47 -5.02 4.93
N SER A 38 3.11 -5.36 3.70
CA SER A 38 3.81 -4.93 2.49
C SER A 38 2.97 -3.89 1.74
N ILE A 39 3.63 -3.03 0.95
CA ILE A 39 2.96 -2.09 0.05
C ILE A 39 3.22 -2.53 -1.38
N GLU A 40 2.14 -2.73 -2.12
CA GLU A 40 2.17 -3.09 -3.54
C GLU A 40 1.60 -1.94 -4.38
N LEU A 41 2.25 -1.67 -5.51
CA LEU A 41 1.74 -0.81 -6.56
C LEU A 41 0.95 -1.67 -7.55
N THR A 42 -0.32 -1.36 -7.68
CA THR A 42 -1.28 -2.10 -8.50
C THR A 42 -1.82 -1.22 -9.62
N HIS A 43 -1.98 -1.80 -10.81
CA HIS A 43 -2.68 -1.20 -11.92
C HIS A 43 -3.36 -2.29 -12.78
N PRO A 44 -4.56 -2.08 -13.36
CA PRO A 44 -5.24 -3.10 -14.18
C PRO A 44 -4.47 -3.61 -15.40
N SER A 45 -3.47 -2.87 -15.87
CA SER A 45 -2.58 -3.29 -16.98
C SER A 45 -1.50 -4.30 -16.54
N PHE A 46 -1.32 -4.51 -15.23
CA PHE A 46 -0.30 -5.40 -14.70
C PHE A 46 -0.76 -6.85 -14.67
N ASN A 47 0.13 -7.76 -15.09
CA ASN A 47 -0.06 -9.19 -14.88
C ASN A 47 0.26 -9.59 -13.43
N ASN A 48 1.15 -8.85 -12.77
CA ASN A 48 1.51 -8.99 -11.36
C ASN A 48 1.81 -7.60 -10.79
N ASP A 49 1.42 -7.37 -9.55
CA ASP A 49 1.67 -6.12 -8.84
C ASP A 49 3.14 -6.00 -8.42
N PHE A 50 3.59 -4.75 -8.21
CA PHE A 50 4.96 -4.48 -7.78
C PHE A 50 5.02 -4.25 -6.27
N ALA A 51 5.68 -5.14 -5.53
CA ALA A 51 6.01 -4.88 -4.13
C ALA A 51 7.08 -3.77 -4.02
N ILE A 52 6.67 -2.60 -3.52
CA ILE A 52 7.54 -1.42 -3.39
C ILE A 52 8.04 -1.19 -1.95
N ALA A 53 7.44 -1.89 -0.98
CA ALA A 53 7.95 -1.95 0.40
C ALA A 53 7.53 -3.27 1.07
N ASN A 54 8.38 -3.80 1.94
CA ASN A 54 8.14 -5.05 2.67
C ASN A 54 8.43 -4.88 4.16
N ASN A 55 7.75 -5.65 5.01
CA ASN A 55 7.90 -5.62 6.46
C ASN A 55 7.74 -4.20 7.07
N VAL A 56 6.75 -3.45 6.57
CA VAL A 56 6.46 -2.09 7.02
C VAL A 56 5.83 -2.12 8.40
N ASP A 57 6.47 -1.43 9.34
CA ASP A 57 5.92 -1.19 10.68
C ASP A 57 4.76 -0.18 10.60
N PRO A 58 3.53 -0.58 10.97
CA PRO A 58 2.36 0.29 10.86
C PRO A 58 2.51 1.56 11.70
N THR A 59 3.21 1.51 12.83
CA THR A 59 3.34 2.64 13.75
C THR A 59 4.16 3.81 13.19
N LYS A 60 4.88 3.60 12.08
CA LYS A 60 5.63 4.67 11.40
C LYS A 60 4.73 5.70 10.72
N ASN A 61 3.50 5.32 10.34
CA ASN A 61 2.50 6.14 9.64
C ASN A 61 2.96 6.80 8.32
N SER A 62 4.21 6.62 7.92
CA SER A 62 4.77 7.09 6.66
C SER A 62 6.01 6.30 6.25
N LEU A 63 6.26 6.23 4.95
CA LEU A 63 7.47 5.69 4.35
C LEU A 63 7.73 6.37 3.00
N THR A 64 8.98 6.79 2.77
CA THR A 64 9.42 7.24 1.44
C THR A 64 9.99 6.04 0.67
N VAL A 65 9.46 5.83 -0.53
CA VAL A 65 9.86 4.74 -1.43
C VAL A 65 10.26 5.29 -2.80
N LEU A 66 11.04 4.51 -3.54
CA LEU A 66 11.30 4.77 -4.96
C LEU A 66 10.19 4.14 -5.80
N ILE A 67 9.58 4.92 -6.69
CA ILE A 67 8.57 4.40 -7.62
C ILE A 67 9.27 3.62 -8.75
N PRO A 68 8.84 2.39 -9.06
CA PRO A 68 9.42 1.60 -10.14
C PRO A 68 9.21 2.25 -11.52
N GLU A 69 10.00 1.82 -12.49
CA GLU A 69 9.81 2.19 -13.90
C GLU A 69 8.52 1.55 -14.44
N VAL A 70 7.46 2.36 -14.59
CA VAL A 70 6.14 1.96 -15.08
C VAL A 70 5.61 2.98 -16.10
N PRO A 71 4.68 2.61 -17.00
CA PRO A 71 4.10 3.57 -17.93
C PRO A 71 3.43 4.75 -17.22
N PRO A 72 3.59 5.99 -17.70
CA PRO A 72 2.89 7.13 -17.12
C PRO A 72 1.40 7.07 -17.51
N GLU A 73 0.54 6.79 -16.54
CA GLU A 73 -0.91 6.62 -16.71
C GLU A 73 -1.70 6.92 -15.42
N ASP A 74 -3.02 7.02 -15.55
CA ASP A 74 -3.94 7.16 -14.42
C ASP A 74 -4.40 5.78 -13.94
N GLY A 75 -4.87 5.70 -12.69
CA GLY A 75 -5.56 4.50 -12.18
C GLY A 75 -4.69 3.61 -11.29
N TYR A 76 -3.48 4.05 -10.97
CA TYR A 76 -2.62 3.38 -10.00
C TYR A 76 -3.25 3.39 -8.61
N THR A 77 -3.08 2.30 -7.88
CA THR A 77 -3.46 2.22 -6.46
C THR A 77 -2.31 1.61 -5.65
N LEU A 78 -2.29 1.92 -4.35
CA LEU A 78 -1.43 1.24 -3.39
C LEU A 78 -2.27 0.26 -2.59
N GLN A 79 -1.84 -1.00 -2.55
CA GLN A 79 -2.41 -2.03 -1.69
C GLN A 79 -1.50 -2.31 -0.50
N PHE A 80 -2.07 -2.30 0.69
CA PHE A 80 -1.40 -2.62 1.94
C PHE A 80 -1.81 -4.05 2.28
N VAL A 81 -0.89 -5.00 2.12
CA VAL A 81 -1.22 -6.44 2.10
C VAL A 81 -0.48 -7.22 3.20
N ASN A 82 -1.01 -8.37 3.57
CA ASN A 82 -0.37 -9.26 4.52
C ASN A 82 0.93 -9.86 3.94
N ILE A 83 2.02 -9.77 4.70
CA ILE A 83 3.35 -10.30 4.32
C ILE A 83 3.40 -11.82 4.07
N THR A 84 2.42 -12.58 4.58
CA THR A 84 2.31 -14.04 4.40
C THR A 84 1.24 -14.46 3.39
N ASN A 85 0.35 -13.55 3.01
CA ASN A 85 -0.73 -13.81 2.07
C ASN A 85 -1.18 -12.50 1.40
N ILE A 86 -0.61 -12.18 0.25
CA ILE A 86 -0.88 -10.93 -0.49
C ILE A 86 -2.36 -10.77 -0.89
N ASN A 87 -3.13 -11.87 -0.96
CA ASN A 87 -4.57 -11.80 -1.23
C ASN A 87 -5.37 -11.24 -0.04
N GLN A 88 -4.77 -11.12 1.15
CA GLN A 88 -5.36 -10.43 2.29
C GLN A 88 -4.95 -8.96 2.26
N ILE A 89 -5.82 -8.14 1.68
CA ILE A 89 -5.66 -6.69 1.60
C ILE A 89 -6.20 -6.06 2.90
N PHE A 90 -5.38 -5.28 3.57
CA PHE A 90 -5.77 -4.49 4.75
C PHE A 90 -6.32 -3.12 4.35
N SER A 91 -5.75 -2.50 3.32
CA SER A 91 -6.18 -1.19 2.82
C SER A 91 -5.81 -0.99 1.36
N THR A 92 -6.60 -0.18 0.67
CA THR A 92 -6.32 0.26 -0.71
C THR A 92 -6.44 1.78 -0.76
N SER A 93 -5.48 2.47 -1.36
CA SER A 93 -5.56 3.91 -1.57
C SER A 93 -6.64 4.26 -2.59
N SER A 94 -7.03 5.54 -2.62
CA SER A 94 -7.65 6.11 -3.82
C SER A 94 -6.73 5.97 -5.04
N SER A 95 -7.30 5.95 -6.23
CA SER A 95 -6.53 5.95 -7.48
C SER A 95 -5.76 7.25 -7.67
N PHE A 96 -4.57 7.16 -8.26
CA PHE A 96 -3.72 8.31 -8.57
C PHE A 96 -3.01 8.14 -9.93
N SER A 97 -2.35 9.20 -10.36
CA SER A 97 -1.56 9.25 -11.60
C SER A 97 -0.08 9.08 -11.30
N ILE A 98 0.63 8.37 -12.17
CA ILE A 98 2.10 8.31 -12.19
C ILE A 98 2.60 8.86 -13.52
#